data_AF-A0A927PDW2-F1
#
_entry.id   AF-A0A927PDW2-F1
#
_cell.length_a   1.000
_cell.length_b   1.000
_cell.length_c   1.000
_cell.angle_alpha   90.00
_cell.angle_beta   90.00
_cell.angle_gamma   90.00
#
_symmetry.space_group_name_H-M   'P 1'
#
loop_
_entity.id
_entity.type
_entity.pdbx_description
1 polymer ?
#
loop_
_entity_poly.entity_id
_entity_poly.type
_entity_poly.pdbx_seq_one_letter_code
_entity_poly.pdbx_strand_id
1 'polypeptide(L)'
;MEERCGFYGEKLVLKAQELGLNTCWVALTHGKSKVVVGADEKEVIIISLDYGKTQGVAHKGKSAADISNIAADSPVWFKNGVEAALLAPTAVNQQKFRFERNGNLVTARLVYLEQI
;
A
#
# COMPACT_ATOMS: atom_id res chain seq x y z
N MET A 1 9.08 -12.32 -3.24
CA MET A 1 8.99 -12.30 -1.76
C MET A 1 8.38 -10.99 -1.29
N GLU A 2 8.94 -9.86 -1.71
CA GLU A 2 8.54 -8.50 -1.30
C GLU A 2 7.04 -8.18 -1.52
N GLU A 3 6.50 -8.48 -2.71
CA GLU A 3 5.08 -8.25 -3.01
C GLU A 3 4.15 -9.02 -2.05
N ARG A 4 4.49 -10.28 -1.74
CA ARG A 4 3.73 -11.10 -0.78
C ARG A 4 3.79 -10.49 0.62
N CYS A 5 4.97 -10.02 1.04
CA CYS A 5 5.12 -9.35 2.33
C CYS A 5 4.25 -8.09 2.42
N GLY A 6 4.22 -7.26 1.37
CA GLY A 6 3.32 -6.11 1.27
C GLY A 6 1.84 -6.51 1.34
N PHE A 7 1.43 -7.52 0.57
CA PHE A 7 0.06 -8.03 0.54
C PHE A 7 -0.44 -8.53 1.91
N TYR A 8 0.35 -9.36 2.59
CA TYR A 8 -0.04 -9.88 3.90
C TYR A 8 0.11 -8.82 5.01
N GLY A 9 1.11 -7.93 4.91
CA GLY A 9 1.25 -6.79 5.82
C GLY A 9 0.04 -5.87 5.77
N GLU A 10 -0.44 -5.53 4.56
CA GLU A 10 -1.61 -4.66 4.42
C GLU A 10 -2.90 -5.34 4.92
N LYS A 11 -3.03 -6.67 4.76
CA LYS A 11 -4.13 -7.42 5.39
C LYS A 11 -4.11 -7.27 6.92
N LEU A 12 -2.94 -7.30 7.56
CA LEU A 12 -2.81 -7.10 9.00
C LEU A 12 -3.15 -5.65 9.38
N VAL A 13 -2.66 -4.68 8.62
CA VAL A 13 -2.95 -3.25 8.82
C VAL A 13 -4.45 -2.98 8.77
N LEU A 14 -5.12 -3.42 7.71
CA LEU A 14 -6.56 -3.24 7.56
C LEU A 14 -7.33 -3.94 8.69
N LYS A 15 -6.91 -5.14 9.10
CA LYS A 15 -7.54 -5.83 10.22
C LYS A 15 -7.37 -5.10 11.55
N ALA A 16 -6.20 -4.52 11.79
CA ALA A 16 -5.96 -3.71 12.98
C ALA A 16 -6.81 -2.43 12.98
N GLN A 17 -6.96 -1.77 11.82
CA GLN A 17 -7.88 -0.63 11.65
C GLN A 17 -9.33 -1.01 11.96
N GLU A 18 -9.83 -2.16 11.48
CA GLU A 18 -11.17 -2.66 11.81
C GLU A 18 -11.39 -2.86 13.32
N LEU A 19 -10.32 -3.20 14.04
CA LEU A 19 -10.33 -3.39 15.50
C LEU A 19 -10.14 -2.07 16.28
N GLY A 20 -10.01 -0.93 15.59
CA GLY A 20 -9.86 0.39 16.20
C GLY A 20 -8.42 0.78 16.56
N LEU A 21 -7.43 0.04 16.08
CA LEU A 21 -6.02 0.38 16.27
C LEU A 21 -5.52 1.29 15.15
N ASN A 22 -4.61 2.20 15.47
CA ASN A 22 -3.80 2.93 14.50
C ASN A 22 -2.55 2.15 14.10
N THR A 23 -2.12 2.33 12.85
CA THR A 23 -1.01 1.56 12.26
C THR A 23 -0.01 2.46 11.55
N CYS A 24 1.27 2.10 11.53
CA CYS A 24 2.27 2.77 10.69
C CYS A 24 3.27 1.78 10.08
N TRP A 25 3.47 1.90 8.77
CA TRP A 25 4.55 1.24 8.06
C TRP A 25 5.88 1.94 8.39
N VAL A 26 6.78 1.23 9.07
CA VAL A 26 8.05 1.78 9.54
C VAL A 26 9.15 1.51 8.50
N ALA A 27 9.73 2.58 7.93
CA ALA A 27 10.71 2.47 6.85
C ALA A 27 12.02 3.26 7.05
N LEU A 28 12.00 4.43 7.71
CA LEU A 28 13.15 5.36 7.72
C LEU A 28 13.74 5.61 9.10
N THR A 29 12.91 5.74 10.13
CA THR A 29 13.35 6.20 11.46
C THR A 29 13.03 5.16 12.53
N HIS A 30 13.73 4.03 12.50
CA HIS A 30 13.74 3.11 13.62
C HIS A 30 15.18 2.78 14.04
N GLY A 31 15.40 2.61 15.34
CA GLY A 31 16.66 2.09 15.86
C GLY A 31 16.88 0.64 15.43
N LYS A 32 17.99 0.02 15.82
CA LYS A 32 18.22 -1.40 15.52
C LYS A 32 17.05 -2.25 16.05
N SER A 33 16.45 -3.03 15.16
CA SER A 33 15.45 -4.02 15.56
C SER A 33 16.10 -5.01 16.52
N LYS A 34 15.35 -5.40 17.56
CA LYS A 34 15.75 -6.43 18.53
C LYS A 34 15.20 -7.80 18.17
N VAL A 35 14.56 -7.93 17.00
CA VAL A 35 14.03 -9.21 16.55
C VAL A 35 15.18 -10.21 16.40
N VAL A 36 14.96 -11.42 16.91
CA VAL A 36 15.86 -12.55 16.71
C VAL A 36 15.24 -13.37 15.58
N VAL A 37 15.93 -13.46 14.46
CA VAL A 37 15.52 -14.24 13.28
C VAL A 37 16.34 -15.52 13.20
N GLY A 38 15.73 -16.60 12.69
CA GLY A 38 16.45 -17.83 12.39
C GLY A 38 17.51 -17.67 11.28
N ALA A 39 18.37 -18.68 11.11
CA ALA A 39 19.47 -18.65 10.14
C ALA A 39 19.03 -18.39 8.69
N ASP A 40 17.80 -18.78 8.34
CA ASP A 40 17.21 -18.62 7.00
C ASP A 40 16.02 -17.65 6.99
N GLU A 41 15.84 -16.85 8.05
CA GLU A 41 14.76 -15.89 8.17
C GLU A 41 15.26 -14.45 8.02
N LYS A 42 14.38 -13.57 7.55
CA LYS A 42 14.66 -12.15 7.40
C LYS A 42 13.51 -11.34 7.96
N GLU A 43 13.84 -10.32 8.75
CA GLU A 43 12.92 -9.23 9.05
C GLU A 43 12.68 -8.42 7.76
N VAL A 44 11.47 -8.51 7.20
CA VAL A 44 11.14 -7.85 5.93
C VAL A 44 10.36 -6.56 6.14
N ILE A 45 9.52 -6.49 7.18
CA ILE A 45 8.58 -5.40 7.44
C ILE A 45 8.49 -5.17 8.94
N ILE A 46 8.39 -3.90 9.34
CA ILE A 46 8.00 -3.48 10.69
C ILE A 46 6.71 -2.65 10.56
N ILE A 47 5.67 -3.04 11.30
CA ILE A 47 4.41 -2.30 11.41
C ILE A 47 4.21 -1.99 12.90
N SER A 48 4.09 -0.71 13.25
CA SER A 48 3.68 -0.32 14.60
C SER A 48 2.15 -0.31 14.70
N LEU A 49 1.64 -0.73 15.86
CA LEU A 49 0.22 -0.78 16.19
C LEU A 49 0.02 -0.12 17.57
N ASP A 50 -0.97 0.76 17.70
CA ASP A 50 -1.32 1.37 18.99
C ASP A 50 -2.73 2.00 18.95
N TYR A 51 -3.28 2.38 20.11
CA TYR A 51 -4.41 3.30 20.20
C TYR A 51 -3.90 4.73 20.01
N GLY A 52 -3.80 5.15 18.75
CA GLY A 52 -3.29 6.47 18.42
C GLY A 52 -4.11 7.58 19.09
N LYS A 53 -3.43 8.56 19.66
CA LYS A 53 -4.06 9.77 20.22
C LYS A 53 -4.85 10.54 19.15
N THR A 54 -4.43 10.43 17.90
CA THR A 54 -5.02 11.11 16.74
C THR A 54 -5.09 10.15 15.56
N GLN A 55 -6.09 10.32 14.70
CA GLN A 55 -6.22 9.56 13.46
C GLN A 55 -5.25 10.08 12.39
N GLY A 56 -4.90 9.18 11.46
CA GLY A 56 -4.12 9.54 10.28
C GLY A 56 -4.87 10.55 9.41
N VAL A 57 -4.13 11.43 8.72
CA VAL A 57 -4.67 12.40 7.78
C VAL A 57 -4.35 11.99 6.36
N ALA A 58 -5.30 12.18 5.45
CA ALA A 58 -5.06 11.95 4.04
C ALA A 58 -4.01 12.94 3.51
N HIS A 59 -2.98 12.42 2.84
CA HIS A 59 -1.98 13.23 2.17
C HIS A 59 -2.35 13.40 0.69
N LYS A 60 -1.89 14.50 0.07
CA LYS A 60 -2.05 14.71 -1.36
C LYS A 60 -1.33 13.58 -2.11
N GLY A 61 -2.08 12.84 -2.93
CA GLY A 61 -1.58 11.77 -3.78
C GLY A 61 -1.76 12.08 -5.27
N LYS A 62 -1.45 11.08 -6.09
CA LYS A 62 -1.74 11.03 -7.52
C LYS A 62 -3.25 10.98 -7.78
N SER A 63 -3.66 11.32 -9.00
CA SER A 63 -5.05 11.15 -9.45
C SER A 63 -5.34 9.70 -9.85
N ALA A 64 -6.63 9.35 -9.97
CA ALA A 64 -7.06 8.04 -10.45
C ALA A 64 -6.52 7.73 -11.87
N ALA A 65 -6.39 8.76 -12.72
CA ALA A 65 -5.85 8.62 -14.08
C ALA A 65 -4.32 8.43 -14.09
N ASP A 66 -3.60 8.97 -13.11
CA ASP A 66 -2.15 8.79 -13.01
C ASP A 66 -1.78 7.35 -12.65
N ILE A 67 -2.63 6.66 -11.88
CA ILE A 67 -2.40 5.29 -11.42
C ILE A 67 -3.21 4.25 -12.18
N SER A 68 -4.01 4.62 -13.19
CA SER A 68 -4.81 3.64 -13.92
C SER A 68 -5.29 4.09 -15.29
N ASN A 69 -5.87 3.18 -16.08
CA ASN A 69 -6.65 3.50 -17.28
C ASN A 69 -8.15 3.67 -17.01
N ILE A 70 -8.54 4.09 -15.80
CA ILE A 70 -9.93 4.38 -15.44
C ILE A 70 -10.57 5.36 -16.43
N ALA A 71 -11.79 5.04 -16.84
CA ALA A 71 -12.62 5.84 -17.73
C ALA A 71 -14.05 5.95 -17.21
N ALA A 72 -14.82 6.89 -17.76
CA ALA A 72 -16.20 7.15 -17.32
C ALA A 72 -17.11 5.91 -17.44
N ASP A 73 -16.89 5.08 -18.46
CA ASP A 73 -17.60 3.83 -18.74
C ASP A 73 -17.00 2.59 -18.03
N SER A 74 -15.95 2.77 -17.22
CA SER A 74 -15.34 1.65 -16.51
C SER A 74 -16.32 1.01 -15.52
N PRO A 75 -16.29 -0.33 -15.35
CA PRO A 75 -17.12 -1.02 -14.38
C PRO A 75 -16.92 -0.51 -12.96
N VAL A 76 -17.99 -0.49 -12.16
CA VAL A 76 -17.97 -0.01 -10.77
C VAL A 76 -16.90 -0.71 -9.93
N TRP A 77 -16.75 -2.03 -10.09
CA TRP A 77 -15.74 -2.79 -9.34
C TRP A 77 -14.30 -2.32 -9.63
N PHE A 78 -14.02 -1.87 -10.86
CA PHE A 78 -12.69 -1.37 -11.22
C PHE A 78 -12.47 0.03 -10.64
N LYS A 79 -13.49 0.89 -10.72
CA LYS A 79 -13.46 2.22 -10.10
C LYS A 79 -13.20 2.14 -8.60
N ASN A 80 -13.94 1.28 -7.89
CA ASN A 80 -13.75 1.04 -6.46
C ASN A 80 -12.35 0.50 -6.16
N GLY A 81 -11.80 -0.37 -7.01
CA GLY A 81 -10.44 -0.89 -6.87
C GLY A 81 -9.37 0.20 -7.02
N VAL A 82 -9.54 1.11 -7.98
CA VAL A 82 -8.64 2.26 -8.18
C VAL A 82 -8.72 3.23 -7.00
N GLU A 83 -9.93 3.51 -6.50
CA GLU A 83 -10.14 4.33 -5.30
C GLU A 83 -9.46 3.72 -4.06
N ALA A 84 -9.61 2.40 -3.85
CA ALA A 84 -8.93 1.70 -2.77
C ALA A 84 -7.40 1.76 -2.92
N ALA A 85 -6.88 1.61 -4.14
CA ALA A 85 -5.45 1.72 -4.41
C ALA A 85 -4.90 3.12 -4.13
N LEU A 86 -5.66 4.19 -4.38
CA LEU A 86 -5.26 5.56 -4.03
C LEU A 86 -5.11 5.78 -2.52
N LEU A 87 -5.89 5.04 -1.72
CA LEU A 87 -5.85 5.12 -0.27
C LEU A 87 -4.74 4.24 0.34
N ALA A 88 -4.21 3.29 -0.42
CA ALA A 88 -3.20 2.36 0.07
C ALA A 88 -1.90 3.09 0.47
N PRO A 89 -1.29 2.72 1.60
CA PRO A 89 -0.03 3.30 2.02
C PRO A 89 1.09 2.92 1.04
N THR A 90 2.00 3.86 0.76
CA THR A 90 3.23 3.58 0.02
C THR A 90 4.42 4.22 0.69
N ALA A 91 5.61 3.62 0.50
CA ALA A 91 6.85 4.19 0.98
C ALA A 91 6.97 5.66 0.54
N VAL A 92 7.09 6.57 1.51
CA VAL A 92 7.11 8.03 1.35
C VAL A 92 6.01 8.59 0.42
N ASN A 93 4.84 7.95 0.41
CA ASN A 93 3.65 8.31 -0.37
C ASN A 93 3.90 8.44 -1.89
N GLN A 94 4.80 7.62 -2.47
CA GLN A 94 5.18 7.76 -3.88
C GLN A 94 4.14 7.24 -4.88
N GLN A 95 3.27 6.30 -4.48
CA GLN A 95 2.26 5.68 -5.35
C GLN A 95 2.84 5.25 -6.72
N LYS A 96 3.97 4.53 -6.70
CA LYS A 96 4.72 4.06 -7.90
C LYS A 96 4.12 2.77 -8.50
N PHE A 97 2.82 2.79 -8.75
CA PHE A 97 2.12 1.67 -9.38
C PHE A 97 1.12 2.18 -10.41
N ARG A 98 0.77 1.30 -11.36
CA ARG A 98 -0.30 1.54 -12.33
C ARG A 98 -1.13 0.29 -12.57
N PHE A 99 -2.44 0.44 -12.59
CA PHE A 99 -3.43 -0.60 -12.88
C PHE A 99 -4.01 -0.43 -14.29
N GLU A 100 -4.03 -1.49 -15.08
CA GLU A 100 -4.62 -1.49 -16.42
C GLU A 100 -5.68 -2.57 -16.54
N ARG A 101 -6.89 -2.18 -16.93
CA ARG A 101 -7.98 -3.10 -17.22
C ARG A 101 -8.11 -3.33 -18.73
N ASN A 102 -8.16 -4.59 -19.14
CA ASN A 102 -8.57 -5.03 -20.48
C ASN A 102 -9.68 -6.08 -20.33
N GLY A 103 -10.92 -5.69 -20.62
CA GLY A 103 -12.09 -6.53 -20.34
C GLY A 103 -12.21 -6.84 -18.84
N ASN A 104 -12.12 -8.12 -18.49
CA ASN A 104 -12.17 -8.62 -17.10
C ASN A 104 -10.79 -8.87 -16.49
N LEU A 105 -9.70 -8.64 -17.23
CA LEU A 105 -8.35 -8.76 -16.72
C LEU A 105 -7.86 -7.42 -16.21
N VAL A 106 -7.27 -7.40 -15.01
CA VAL A 106 -6.53 -6.25 -14.49
C VAL A 106 -5.07 -6.67 -14.30
N THR A 107 -4.16 -5.86 -14.83
CA THR A 107 -2.73 -5.99 -14.60
C THR A 107 -2.25 -4.83 -13.73
N ALA A 108 -1.23 -5.07 -12.91
CA ALA A 108 -0.57 -4.05 -12.12
C ALA A 108 0.93 -4.04 -12.46
N ARG A 109 1.53 -2.86 -12.55
CA ARG A 109 2.98 -2.71 -12.72
C ARG A 109 3.53 -1.59 -11.85
N LEU A 110 4.80 -1.68 -11.50
CA LEU A 110 5.53 -0.58 -10.90
C LEU A 110 5.84 0.48 -11.96
N VAL A 111 5.82 1.76 -11.57
CA VAL A 111 6.18 2.87 -12.45
C VAL A 111 7.30 3.65 -11.80
N TYR A 112 8.49 3.60 -12.40
CA TYR A 112 9.65 4.38 -12.00
C TYR A 112 9.75 5.62 -12.88
N LEU A 113 10.11 6.75 -12.29
CA LEU A 113 10.30 8.02 -12.99
C LEU A 113 11.65 8.03 -13.73
N GLU A 114 11.83 7.15 -14.71
CA GLU A 114 12.88 7.25 -15.75
C GLU A 114 12.39 6.51 -17.02
N GLN A 115 11.63 7.22 -17.86
CA GLN A 115 11.42 6.99 -19.31
C GLN A 115 10.25 7.85 -19.80
N ILE A 116 10.47 9.16 -19.86
CA ILE A 116 9.92 10.07 -20.87
C ILE A 116 11.11 10.91 -21.35
#